data_AF-A0A6A7RSP0-F1
#
_entry.id   AF-A0A6A7RSP0-F1
#
_cell.length_a   1.000
_cell.length_b   1.000
_cell.length_c   1.000
_cell.angle_alpha   90.00
_cell.angle_beta   90.00
_cell.angle_gamma   90.00
#
_symmetry.space_group_name_H-M   'P 1'
#
loop_
_entity.id
_entity.type
_entity.pdbx_description
1 polymer ?
#
loop_
_entity_poly.entity_id
_entity_poly.type
_entity_poly.pdbx_seq_one_letter_code
_entity_poly.pdbx_strand_id
1 'polypeptide(L)'
;MKGGRTSRLVIDASVARASGGIEAVHPTATAVRDFLQKVLIICHRAVMTPAIRLEWEKHESAFARKWRRSMVARKKVIVISPQEMSEVRAAIKDGPASKNDKSAMIKDLLLVEAAIATDERVIALDDKVKTLFAVESARIAGLRGIVWINPLTNPAGAMALLQGDERERQWTLAEMSKQE
;
A
#
# COMPACT_ATOMS: atom_id res chain seq x y z
N MET A 1 15.69 -1.61 24.38
CA MET A 1 14.85 -2.45 23.49
C MET A 1 13.39 -1.98 23.60
N LYS A 2 12.84 -1.36 22.56
CA LYS A 2 11.43 -1.54 22.20
C LYS A 2 11.50 -2.41 20.95
N GLY A 3 11.06 -3.66 21.05
CA GLY A 3 11.01 -4.54 19.88
C GLY A 3 10.11 -3.90 18.84
N GLY A 4 10.68 -3.29 17.80
CA GLY A 4 9.92 -2.68 16.73
C GLY A 4 8.99 -3.75 16.14
N ARG A 5 7.68 -3.49 16.15
CA ARG A 5 6.69 -4.42 15.60
C ARG A 5 7.02 -4.62 14.13
N THR A 6 7.37 -5.84 13.74
CA THR A 6 7.55 -6.15 12.32
C THR A 6 6.15 -6.21 11.69
N SER A 7 5.96 -5.43 10.63
CA SER A 7 4.68 -5.34 9.91
C SER A 7 4.87 -5.83 8.48
N ARG A 8 3.82 -6.38 7.91
CA ARG A 8 3.75 -6.78 6.50
C ARG A 8 3.05 -5.67 5.73
N LEU A 9 3.75 -5.07 4.77
CA LEU A 9 3.27 -3.92 4.02
C LEU A 9 3.07 -4.32 2.57
N VAL A 10 1.87 -4.09 2.03
CA VAL A 10 1.62 -4.11 0.60
C VAL A 10 2.10 -2.77 0.04
N ILE A 11 3.12 -2.79 -0.81
CA ILE A 11 3.68 -1.56 -1.41
C ILE A 11 3.37 -1.57 -2.90
N ASP A 12 2.57 -0.60 -3.31
CA ASP A 12 2.13 -0.44 -4.69
C ASP A 12 3.30 -0.11 -5.63
N ALA A 13 3.17 -0.52 -6.90
CA ALA A 13 4.11 -0.21 -7.95
C ALA A 13 4.18 1.30 -8.26
N SER A 14 3.15 2.10 -7.92
CA SER A 14 3.24 3.56 -8.00
C SER A 14 4.38 4.12 -7.13
N VAL A 15 4.56 3.58 -5.93
CA VAL A 15 5.65 3.91 -5.01
C VAL A 15 6.99 3.48 -5.59
N ALA A 16 7.05 2.25 -6.12
CA ALA A 16 8.25 1.73 -6.76
C ALA A 16 8.71 2.60 -7.94
N ARG A 17 7.75 3.02 -8.79
CA ARG A 17 7.99 3.89 -9.94
C ARG A 17 8.47 5.28 -9.49
N ALA A 18 7.77 5.89 -8.54
CA ALA A 18 8.02 7.27 -8.11
C ALA A 18 9.37 7.46 -7.39
N SER A 19 9.95 6.41 -6.82
CA SER A 19 11.27 6.48 -6.17
C SER A 19 12.42 6.90 -7.11
N GLY A 20 12.21 6.83 -8.43
CA GLY A 20 13.15 7.33 -9.44
C GLY A 20 14.53 6.67 -9.43
N GLY A 21 15.47 7.24 -10.18
CA GLY A 21 16.89 6.86 -10.08
C GLY A 21 17.54 7.35 -8.79
N ILE A 22 18.73 6.83 -8.45
CA ILE A 22 19.50 7.30 -7.29
C ILE A 22 19.85 8.79 -7.41
N GLU A 23 20.04 9.27 -8.64
CA GLU A 23 20.36 10.66 -8.97
C GLU A 23 19.12 11.56 -9.13
N ALA A 24 17.90 11.00 -9.05
CA ALA A 24 16.70 11.81 -9.22
C ALA A 24 16.51 12.74 -8.01
N VAL A 25 16.74 14.04 -8.22
CA VAL A 25 16.63 15.08 -7.18
C VAL A 25 15.20 15.58 -6.94
N HIS A 26 14.22 15.09 -7.71
CA HIS A 26 12.84 15.51 -7.56
C HIS A 26 12.33 15.23 -6.13
N PRO A 27 11.69 16.18 -5.44
CA PRO A 27 11.27 16.04 -4.04
C PRO A 27 10.45 14.77 -3.77
N THR A 28 9.53 14.43 -4.68
CA THR A 28 8.75 13.18 -4.65
C THR A 28 9.64 11.93 -4.62
N ALA A 29 10.66 11.88 -5.48
CA ALA A 29 11.54 10.73 -5.56
C ALA A 29 12.35 10.59 -4.28
N THR A 30 12.85 11.70 -3.73
CA THR A 30 13.55 11.73 -2.43
C THR A 30 12.67 11.21 -1.30
N ALA A 31 11.46 11.76 -1.13
CA ALA A 31 10.55 11.37 -0.07
C ALA A 31 10.19 9.87 -0.12
N VAL A 32 9.91 9.34 -1.31
CA VAL A 32 9.61 7.92 -1.50
C VAL A 32 10.82 7.04 -1.22
N ARG A 33 12.02 7.44 -1.66
CA ARG A 33 13.25 6.68 -1.36
C ARG A 33 13.52 6.64 0.14
N ASP A 34 13.38 7.76 0.83
CA ASP A 34 13.59 7.83 2.27
C ASP A 34 12.62 6.91 3.01
N PHE A 35 11.34 6.92 2.61
CA PHE A 35 10.35 5.98 3.15
C PHE A 35 10.76 4.52 2.93
N LEU A 36 11.09 4.12 1.68
CA LEU A 36 11.51 2.75 1.38
C LEU A 36 12.78 2.34 2.15
N GLN A 37 13.75 3.25 2.31
CA GLN A 37 14.93 2.99 3.13
C GLN A 37 14.55 2.75 4.60
N LYS A 38 13.60 3.52 5.15
CA LYS A 38 13.12 3.31 6.52
C LYS A 38 12.42 1.96 6.67
N VAL A 39 11.58 1.54 5.72
CA VAL A 39 10.99 0.19 5.69
C VAL A 39 12.08 -0.88 5.77
N LEU A 40 13.14 -0.72 4.97
CA LEU A 40 14.27 -1.65 4.94
C LEU A 40 15.06 -1.70 6.26
N ILE A 41 15.22 -0.56 6.93
CA ILE A 41 15.99 -0.42 8.18
C ILE A 41 15.19 -0.91 9.39
N ILE A 42 13.91 -0.53 9.51
CA ILE A 42 13.03 -0.85 10.65
C ILE A 42 12.57 -2.32 10.64
N CYS A 43 12.97 -3.08 9.61
CA CYS A 43 12.73 -4.53 9.49
C CYS A 43 11.29 -4.95 9.20
N HIS A 44 10.44 -4.06 8.69
CA HIS A 44 9.18 -4.48 8.08
C HIS A 44 9.42 -5.35 6.84
N ARG A 45 8.37 -6.07 6.43
CA ARG A 45 8.40 -6.99 5.30
C ARG A 45 7.49 -6.47 4.19
N ALA A 46 7.94 -6.58 2.95
CA ALA A 46 7.14 -6.26 1.78
C ALA A 46 6.34 -7.50 1.35
N VAL A 47 5.04 -7.33 1.18
CA VAL A 47 4.13 -8.36 0.68
C VAL A 47 4.10 -8.28 -0.83
N MET A 48 4.25 -9.42 -1.50
CA MET A 48 4.21 -9.55 -2.95
C MET A 48 3.28 -10.69 -3.33
N THR A 49 2.31 -10.42 -4.19
CA THR A 49 1.65 -11.45 -4.98
C THR A 49 2.37 -11.59 -6.32
N PRO A 50 2.15 -12.69 -7.08
CA PRO A 50 2.64 -12.77 -8.46
C PRO A 50 2.23 -11.55 -9.30
N ALA A 51 1.00 -11.06 -9.14
CA ALA A 51 0.49 -9.89 -9.86
C ALA A 51 1.22 -8.59 -9.47
N ILE A 52 1.34 -8.31 -8.17
CA ILE A 52 2.07 -7.12 -7.66
C ILE A 52 3.52 -7.15 -8.14
N ARG A 53 4.16 -8.32 -8.08
CA ARG A 53 5.54 -8.49 -8.53
C ARG A 53 5.68 -8.18 -10.02
N LEU A 54 4.75 -8.65 -10.84
CA LEU A 54 4.78 -8.45 -12.29
C LEU A 54 4.58 -6.97 -12.64
N GLU A 55 3.72 -6.28 -11.89
CA GLU A 55 3.55 -4.84 -12.01
C GLU A 55 4.81 -4.06 -11.61
N TRP A 56 5.44 -4.44 -10.51
CA TRP A 56 6.75 -3.93 -10.11
C TRP A 56 7.79 -4.16 -11.22
N GLU A 57 7.92 -5.36 -11.76
CA GLU A 57 8.92 -5.65 -12.79
C GLU A 57 8.72 -4.81 -14.07
N LYS A 58 7.47 -4.43 -14.39
CA LYS A 58 7.13 -3.55 -15.51
C LYS A 58 7.42 -2.07 -15.25
N HIS A 59 7.36 -1.63 -14.00
CA HIS A 59 7.27 -0.21 -13.66
C HIS A 59 8.27 0.31 -12.61
N GLU A 60 9.03 -0.58 -11.95
CA GLU A 60 9.97 -0.22 -10.91
C GLU A 60 11.12 0.64 -11.45
N SER A 61 11.50 1.63 -10.66
CA SER A 61 12.72 2.39 -10.92
C SER A 61 13.98 1.55 -10.66
N ALA A 62 15.14 2.05 -11.12
CA ALA A 62 16.43 1.43 -10.80
C ALA A 62 16.68 1.36 -9.28
N PHE A 63 16.25 2.38 -8.52
CA PHE A 63 16.33 2.37 -7.06
C PHE A 63 15.45 1.27 -6.47
N ALA A 64 14.18 1.21 -6.85
CA ALA A 64 13.22 0.26 -6.32
C ALA A 64 13.64 -1.19 -6.60
N ARG A 65 14.25 -1.45 -7.76
CA ARG A 65 14.87 -2.75 -8.07
C ARG A 65 15.99 -3.13 -7.10
N LYS A 66 16.91 -2.20 -6.83
CA LYS A 66 18.03 -2.43 -5.87
C LYS A 66 17.49 -2.64 -4.45
N TRP A 67 16.50 -1.84 -4.06
CA TRP A 67 15.81 -1.97 -2.79
C TRP A 67 15.13 -3.34 -2.65
N ARG A 68 14.38 -3.78 -3.66
CA ARG A 68 13.71 -5.10 -3.69
C ARG A 68 14.71 -6.24 -3.58
N ARG A 69 15.82 -6.20 -4.31
CA ARG A 69 16.92 -7.16 -4.17
C ARG A 69 17.47 -7.21 -2.75
N SER A 70 17.60 -6.05 -2.11
CA SER A 70 18.08 -5.94 -0.72
C SER A 70 17.07 -6.54 0.27
N MET A 71 15.77 -6.33 0.04
CA MET A 71 14.70 -6.96 0.83
C MET A 71 14.71 -8.48 0.67
N VAL A 72 14.88 -9.00 -0.55
CA VAL A 72 14.99 -10.45 -0.81
C VAL A 72 16.21 -11.05 -0.11
N ALA A 73 17.40 -10.45 -0.27
CA ALA A 73 18.63 -10.91 0.37
C ALA A 73 18.51 -10.95 1.91
N ARG A 74 17.73 -10.03 2.48
CA ARG A 74 17.46 -9.97 3.93
C ARG A 74 16.24 -10.79 4.36
N LYS A 75 15.64 -11.60 3.48
CA LYS A 75 14.43 -12.40 3.73
C LYS A 75 13.24 -11.56 4.23
N LYS A 76 13.12 -10.33 3.72
CA LYS A 76 12.06 -9.35 4.05
C LYS A 76 10.98 -9.24 2.97
N VAL A 77 10.98 -10.10 1.96
CA VAL A 77 9.86 -10.23 1.02
C VAL A 77 9.04 -11.44 1.39
N ILE A 78 7.74 -11.26 1.58
CA ILE A 78 6.77 -12.35 1.77
C ILE A 78 6.00 -12.49 0.46
N VAL A 79 6.06 -13.69 -0.12
CA VAL A 79 5.25 -14.03 -1.29
C VAL A 79 3.99 -14.73 -0.81
N ILE A 80 2.83 -14.22 -1.22
CA ILE A 80 1.53 -14.82 -0.93
C ILE A 80 0.71 -14.98 -2.21
N SER A 81 -0.29 -15.85 -2.17
CA SER A 81 -1.31 -15.99 -3.21
C SER A 81 -2.67 -15.87 -2.54
N PRO A 82 -3.17 -14.63 -2.31
CA PRO A 82 -4.44 -14.42 -1.66
C PRO A 82 -5.57 -14.98 -2.53
N GLN A 83 -6.63 -15.45 -1.89
CA GLN A 83 -7.85 -15.83 -2.59
C GLN A 83 -8.54 -14.56 -3.11
N GLU A 84 -9.11 -14.66 -4.32
CA GLU A 84 -9.92 -13.57 -4.87
C GLU A 84 -11.14 -13.32 -3.96
N MET A 85 -11.38 -12.05 -3.62
CA MET A 85 -12.53 -11.66 -2.81
C MET A 85 -13.73 -11.36 -3.70
N SER A 86 -14.36 -12.41 -4.22
CA SER A 86 -15.50 -12.33 -5.15
C SER A 86 -16.64 -11.47 -4.60
N GLU A 87 -16.92 -11.53 -3.30
CA GLU A 87 -17.94 -10.72 -2.64
C GLU A 87 -17.62 -9.23 -2.64
N VAL A 88 -16.38 -8.84 -2.30
CA VAL A 88 -15.94 -7.43 -2.35
C VAL A 88 -15.94 -6.93 -3.80
N ARG A 89 -15.48 -7.76 -4.73
CA ARG A 89 -15.45 -7.46 -6.16
C ARG A 89 -16.86 -7.24 -6.71
N ALA A 90 -17.81 -8.10 -6.36
CA ALA A 90 -19.21 -7.96 -6.74
C ALA A 90 -19.81 -6.71 -6.11
N ALA A 91 -19.59 -6.48 -4.82
CA ALA A 91 -20.07 -5.31 -4.12
C ALA A 91 -19.60 -4.01 -4.81
N ILE A 92 -18.32 -3.88 -5.19
CA ILE A 92 -17.80 -2.72 -5.92
C ILE A 92 -18.51 -2.55 -7.27
N LYS A 93 -18.71 -3.65 -8.02
CA LYS A 93 -19.39 -3.61 -9.33
C LYS A 93 -20.84 -3.15 -9.22
N ASP A 94 -21.53 -3.56 -8.15
CA ASP A 94 -22.93 -3.23 -7.89
C ASP A 94 -23.11 -1.89 -7.17
N GLY A 95 -22.00 -1.25 -6.75
CA GLY A 95 -22.00 0.02 -6.03
C GLY A 95 -22.42 1.24 -6.88
N PRO A 96 -22.61 2.41 -6.25
CA PRO A 96 -23.04 3.63 -6.92
C PRO A 96 -21.94 4.32 -7.76
N ALA A 97 -20.67 3.91 -7.61
CA ALA A 97 -19.55 4.53 -8.31
C ALA A 97 -19.68 4.48 -9.86
N SER A 98 -19.05 5.44 -10.54
CA SER A 98 -19.02 5.48 -12.00
C SER A 98 -18.29 4.26 -12.58
N LYS A 99 -18.54 3.93 -13.86
CA LYS A 99 -17.84 2.82 -14.54
C LYS A 99 -16.31 2.99 -14.50
N ASN A 100 -15.83 4.23 -14.63
CA ASN A 100 -14.40 4.54 -14.60
C ASN A 100 -13.81 4.34 -13.20
N ASP A 101 -14.52 4.79 -12.17
CA ASP A 101 -14.07 4.66 -10.78
C ASP A 101 -14.11 3.20 -10.32
N LYS A 102 -15.15 2.44 -10.70
CA LYS A 102 -15.20 0.98 -10.52
C LYS A 102 -14.00 0.31 -11.18
N SER A 103 -13.66 0.68 -12.41
CA SER A 103 -12.51 0.12 -13.12
C SER A 103 -11.19 0.43 -12.42
N ALA A 104 -11.02 1.64 -11.88
CA ALA A 104 -9.85 2.01 -11.09
C ALA A 104 -9.74 1.15 -9.82
N MET A 105 -10.81 1.09 -9.01
CA MET A 105 -10.84 0.26 -7.81
C MET A 105 -10.57 -1.22 -8.11
N ILE A 106 -11.14 -1.77 -9.19
CA ILE A 106 -10.97 -3.18 -9.55
C ILE A 106 -9.52 -3.51 -9.91
N LYS A 107 -8.77 -2.57 -10.49
CA LYS A 107 -7.33 -2.73 -10.74
C LYS A 107 -6.56 -2.82 -9.44
N ASP A 108 -6.82 -1.90 -8.52
CA ASP A 108 -6.12 -1.81 -7.23
C ASP A 108 -6.66 -2.76 -6.16
N LEU A 109 -7.75 -3.48 -6.42
CA LEU A 109 -8.32 -4.45 -5.50
C LEU A 109 -7.34 -5.57 -5.13
N LEU A 110 -6.41 -5.91 -6.03
CA LEU A 110 -5.34 -6.87 -5.73
C LEU A 110 -4.43 -6.42 -4.57
N LEU A 111 -4.27 -5.10 -4.36
CA LEU A 111 -3.51 -4.56 -3.24
C LEU A 111 -4.27 -4.76 -1.93
N VAL A 112 -5.59 -4.54 -1.97
CA VAL A 112 -6.50 -4.76 -0.84
C VAL A 112 -6.57 -6.25 -0.46
N GLU A 113 -6.73 -7.14 -1.44
CA GLU A 113 -6.75 -8.58 -1.23
C GLU A 113 -5.44 -9.06 -0.56
N ALA A 114 -4.29 -8.56 -1.02
CA ALA A 114 -3.00 -8.84 -0.41
C ALA A 114 -2.89 -8.28 1.02
N ALA A 115 -3.48 -7.12 1.29
CA ALA A 115 -3.46 -6.48 2.59
C ALA A 115 -4.31 -7.26 3.61
N ILE A 116 -5.53 -7.65 3.23
CA ILE A 116 -6.45 -8.46 4.04
C ILE A 116 -5.83 -9.82 4.39
N ALA A 117 -5.12 -10.44 3.44
CA ALA A 117 -4.42 -11.70 3.70
C ALA A 117 -3.19 -11.58 4.63
N THR A 118 -2.85 -10.36 5.06
CA THR A 118 -1.67 -10.10 5.89
C THR A 118 -2.00 -9.21 7.09
N ASP A 119 -1.61 -7.96 7.01
CA ASP A 119 -1.54 -7.02 8.14
C ASP A 119 -2.38 -5.76 7.85
N GLU A 120 -3.27 -5.81 6.84
CA GLU A 120 -4.24 -4.78 6.45
C GLU A 120 -3.62 -3.42 6.10
N ARG A 121 -2.36 -3.40 5.64
CA ARG A 121 -1.61 -2.16 5.37
C ARG A 121 -1.22 -2.03 3.90
N VAL A 122 -1.69 -0.96 3.26
CA VAL A 122 -1.36 -0.55 1.88
C VAL A 122 -0.58 0.75 1.88
N ILE A 123 0.54 0.77 1.16
CA ILE A 123 1.32 1.96 0.83
C ILE A 123 1.15 2.23 -0.67
N ALA A 124 0.48 3.32 -1.05
CA ALA A 124 0.25 3.68 -2.45
C ALA A 124 0.20 5.20 -2.63
N LEU A 125 0.49 5.68 -3.83
CA LEU A 125 0.49 7.12 -4.15
C LEU A 125 -0.84 7.63 -4.72
N ASP A 126 -1.76 6.73 -5.08
CA ASP A 126 -3.04 7.10 -5.66
C ASP A 126 -4.07 7.46 -4.56
N ASP A 127 -4.15 8.75 -4.25
CA ASP A 127 -5.13 9.26 -3.29
C ASP A 127 -6.56 9.23 -3.85
N LYS A 128 -6.75 9.22 -5.18
CA LYS A 128 -8.09 9.12 -5.77
C LYS A 128 -8.68 7.73 -5.47
N VAL A 129 -7.91 6.68 -5.74
CA VAL A 129 -8.34 5.30 -5.47
C VAL A 129 -8.55 5.07 -3.97
N LYS A 130 -7.69 5.64 -3.14
CA LYS A 130 -7.87 5.65 -1.67
C LYS A 130 -9.24 6.23 -1.27
N THR A 131 -9.60 7.41 -1.79
CA THR A 131 -10.91 8.04 -1.51
C THR A 131 -12.06 7.16 -1.98
N LEU A 132 -11.98 6.58 -3.18
CA LEU A 132 -13.01 5.67 -3.69
C LEU A 132 -13.21 4.45 -2.78
N PHE A 133 -12.13 3.82 -2.33
CA PHE A 133 -12.22 2.71 -1.36
C PHE A 133 -12.72 3.17 0.02
N ALA A 134 -12.37 4.37 0.47
CA ALA A 134 -12.86 4.94 1.73
C ALA A 134 -14.39 5.10 1.69
N VAL A 135 -14.93 5.74 0.65
CA VAL A 135 -16.38 5.89 0.44
C VAL A 135 -17.07 4.52 0.43
N GLU A 136 -16.55 3.56 -0.34
CA GLU A 136 -17.15 2.23 -0.45
C GLU A 136 -17.01 1.41 0.85
N SER A 137 -16.07 1.73 1.74
CA SER A 137 -15.91 1.05 3.04
C SER A 137 -17.09 1.27 3.99
N ALA A 138 -17.87 2.35 3.81
CA ALA A 138 -19.11 2.56 4.55
C ALA A 138 -20.09 1.41 4.34
N ARG A 139 -20.14 0.87 3.12
CA ARG A 139 -21.02 -0.24 2.71
C ARG A 139 -20.33 -1.60 2.76
N ILE A 140 -19.07 -1.68 2.35
CA ILE A 140 -18.31 -2.92 2.22
C ILE A 140 -17.46 -3.15 3.46
N ALA A 141 -17.94 -4.00 4.38
CA ALA A 141 -17.29 -4.25 5.66
C ALA A 141 -15.83 -4.72 5.52
N GLY A 142 -15.52 -5.51 4.49
CA GLY A 142 -14.17 -6.02 4.22
C GLY A 142 -13.12 -4.95 3.92
N LEU A 143 -13.52 -3.72 3.59
CA LEU A 143 -12.58 -2.61 3.35
C LEU A 143 -12.26 -1.81 4.62
N ARG A 144 -13.10 -1.89 5.66
CA ARG A 144 -13.06 -0.95 6.78
C ARG A 144 -11.76 -0.96 7.57
N GLY A 145 -11.17 -2.14 7.74
CA GLY A 145 -9.94 -2.33 8.53
C GLY A 145 -8.66 -1.91 7.80
N ILE A 146 -8.72 -1.65 6.49
CA ILE A 146 -7.54 -1.39 5.69
C ILE A 146 -6.95 -0.03 6.04
N VAL A 147 -5.71 -0.05 6.54
CA VAL A 147 -4.86 1.12 6.67
C VAL A 147 -4.25 1.43 5.31
N TRP A 148 -4.59 2.60 4.77
CA TRP A 148 -4.05 3.04 3.48
C TRP A 148 -3.31 4.35 3.65
N ILE A 149 -2.02 4.37 3.32
CA ILE A 149 -1.20 5.58 3.49
C ILE A 149 -0.43 5.93 2.23
N ASN A 150 -0.46 7.22 1.90
CA ASN A 150 0.37 7.81 0.88
C ASN A 150 1.54 8.53 1.57
N PRO A 151 2.80 8.06 1.40
CA PRO A 151 3.96 8.66 2.04
C PRO A 151 4.27 10.08 1.54
N LEU A 152 3.67 10.53 0.43
CA LEU A 152 3.84 11.88 -0.09
C LEU A 152 2.88 12.88 0.56
N THR A 153 1.59 12.53 0.64
CA THR A 153 0.57 13.43 1.20
C THR A 153 0.44 13.29 2.71
N ASN A 154 0.91 12.18 3.30
CA ASN A 154 0.97 11.97 4.74
C ASN A 154 2.31 11.36 5.20
N PRO A 155 3.44 12.10 5.07
CA PRO A 155 4.76 11.60 5.46
C PRO A 155 4.88 11.32 6.96
N ALA A 156 4.29 12.16 7.80
CA ALA A 156 4.31 11.99 9.25
C ALA A 156 3.58 10.70 9.68
N GLY A 157 2.39 10.46 9.13
CA GLY A 157 1.63 9.24 9.38
C GLY A 157 2.34 8.01 8.82
N ALA A 158 2.96 8.11 7.63
CA ALA A 158 3.72 7.00 7.06
C ALA A 158 4.88 6.58 7.97
N MET A 159 5.59 7.55 8.56
CA MET A 159 6.65 7.27 9.53
C MET A 159 6.12 6.71 10.85
N ALA A 160 5.00 7.25 11.34
CA ALA A 160 4.36 6.76 12.56
C ALA A 160 3.82 5.32 12.40
N LEU A 161 3.30 4.96 11.21
CA LEU A 161 2.94 3.59 10.85
C LEU A 161 4.14 2.63 10.94
N LEU A 162 5.33 3.04 10.47
CA LEU A 162 6.54 2.22 10.61
C LEU A 162 7.01 2.10 12.07
N GLN A 163 6.67 3.07 12.91
CA GLN A 163 7.03 3.05 14.33
C GLN A 163 6.04 2.24 15.19
N GLY A 164 4.93 1.79 14.60
CA GLY A 164 3.87 1.05 15.30
C GLY A 164 3.03 1.94 16.21
N ASP A 165 2.73 3.17 15.78
CA ASP A 165 1.88 4.11 16.50
C ASP A 165 0.47 3.53 16.74
N GLU A 166 -0.05 3.66 17.95
CA GLU A 166 -1.37 3.11 18.31
C GLU A 166 -2.53 3.83 17.60
N ARG A 167 -2.27 5.01 17.02
CA ARG A 167 -3.24 5.82 16.26
C ARG A 167 -3.38 5.39 14.81
N GLU A 168 -2.83 4.23 14.41
CA GLU A 168 -2.99 3.65 13.08
C GLU A 168 -4.45 3.60 12.59
N ARG A 169 -5.40 3.46 13.52
CA ARG A 169 -6.85 3.44 13.22
C ARG A 169 -7.33 4.68 12.47
N GLN A 170 -6.72 5.84 12.71
CA GLN A 170 -7.10 7.09 12.02
C GLN A 170 -6.80 7.05 10.51
N TRP A 171 -5.94 6.14 10.07
CA TRP A 171 -5.59 5.94 8.65
C TRP A 171 -6.35 4.75 8.03
N THR A 172 -7.36 4.23 8.71
CA THR A 172 -8.23 3.22 8.12
C THR A 172 -9.21 3.84 7.15
N LEU A 173 -9.58 3.10 6.11
CA LEU A 173 -10.55 3.54 5.11
C LEU A 173 -11.89 3.95 5.75
N ALA A 174 -12.31 3.27 6.83
CA ALA A 174 -13.54 3.60 7.55
C ALA A 174 -13.48 4.91 8.35
N GLU A 175 -12.33 5.26 8.93
CA GLU A 175 -12.19 6.56 9.62
C GLU A 175 -12.04 7.69 8.61
N MET A 176 -11.38 7.45 7.48
CA MET A 176 -11.29 8.42 6.38
C MET A 176 -12.66 8.74 5.77
N SER A 177 -13.55 7.75 5.66
CA SER A 177 -14.89 7.95 5.09
C SER A 177 -15.81 8.84 5.94
N LYS A 178 -15.43 9.18 7.17
CA LYS A 178 -16.19 10.05 8.07
C LYS A 178 -15.77 11.52 7.98
N GLN A 179 -14.69 11.82 7.26
CA GLN A 179 -14.10 13.16 7.17
C GLN A 179 -14.50 13.90 5.89
N GLU A 180 -15.29 13.26 5.01
CA GLU A 180 -15.89 13.81 3.79
C GLU A 180 -17.42 13.94 3.96
#